data_AF-A0A7Z0HUS8-F1
#
_entry.id   AF-A0A7Z0HUS8-F1
#
_cell.length_a   1.000
_cell.length_b   1.000
_cell.length_c   1.000
_cell.angle_alpha   90.00
_cell.angle_beta   90.00
_cell.angle_gamma   90.00
#
_symmetry.space_group_name_H-M   'P 1'
#
loop_
_entity.id
_entity.type
_entity.pdbx_description
1 polymer ?
#
loop_
_entity_poly.entity_id
_entity_poly.type
_entity_poly.pdbx_seq_one_letter_code
_entity_poly.pdbx_strand_id
1 'polypeptide(L)'
;MEKERINENTIRVMIDNSDLKDRGITVMELLGNHEKIESFFYNILSEVDTEHDFEDDDQVSFQILPNRNGLELFISRLDEENKISDILDNITNFSSKQPANIDNISDKRRQELRQSDKGDIVKSKVSSSDHKDGSQENFENTQVILALSDFENAIAIANSLKIENLVSDLYLYEGAYYLNLLVPDHSVSQEQLKNELAIALEFSRISHVTHEVLHEHGQLILKHEALEKIKSLFS
;
A
#
# COMPACT_ATOMS: atom_id res chain seq x y z
N MET A 1 -26.45 -9.55 10.24
CA MET A 1 -25.18 -9.88 9.56
C MET A 1 -25.48 -10.87 8.44
N GLU A 2 -24.96 -10.61 7.26
CA GLU A 2 -25.18 -11.45 6.06
C GLU A 2 -23.85 -11.90 5.47
N LYS A 3 -23.76 -13.15 5.02
CA LYS A 3 -22.58 -13.71 4.34
C LYS A 3 -22.91 -14.07 2.90
N GLU A 4 -21.99 -13.79 2.00
CA GLU A 4 -22.06 -14.09 0.58
C GLU A 4 -20.72 -14.69 0.14
N ARG A 5 -20.72 -15.94 -0.36
CA ARG A 5 -19.51 -16.55 -0.94
C ARG A 5 -19.35 -16.03 -2.36
N ILE A 6 -18.29 -15.26 -2.60
CA ILE A 6 -18.02 -14.65 -3.91
C ILE A 6 -17.36 -15.67 -4.84
N ASN A 7 -16.42 -16.46 -4.31
CA ASN A 7 -15.75 -17.58 -4.99
C ASN A 7 -15.16 -18.56 -3.95
N GLU A 8 -14.35 -19.52 -4.39
CA GLU A 8 -13.72 -20.53 -3.51
C GLU A 8 -12.66 -19.95 -2.56
N ASN A 9 -12.11 -18.77 -2.88
CA ASN A 9 -11.02 -18.13 -2.17
C ASN A 9 -11.47 -16.87 -1.41
N THR A 10 -12.68 -16.36 -1.64
CA THR A 10 -13.15 -15.06 -1.16
C THR A 10 -14.58 -15.13 -0.61
N ILE A 11 -14.72 -14.71 0.65
CA ILE A 11 -16.00 -14.52 1.34
C ILE A 11 -16.25 -13.03 1.51
N ARG A 12 -17.47 -12.58 1.20
CA ARG A 12 -17.96 -11.25 1.52
C ARG A 12 -18.91 -11.34 2.72
N VAL A 13 -18.72 -10.45 3.66
CA VAL A 13 -19.54 -10.34 4.87
C VAL A 13 -20.06 -8.91 4.97
N MET A 14 -21.38 -8.77 5.10
CA MET A 14 -22.04 -7.49 5.34
C MET A 14 -22.51 -7.42 6.79
N ILE A 15 -22.06 -6.39 7.49
CA ILE A 15 -22.32 -6.17 8.90
C ILE A 15 -23.06 -4.86 9.04
N ASP A 16 -24.31 -4.91 9.50
CA ASP A 16 -25.12 -3.71 9.68
C ASP A 16 -24.71 -2.95 10.94
N ASN A 17 -25.06 -1.67 11.00
CA ASN A 17 -24.76 -0.82 12.15
C ASN A 17 -25.46 -1.30 13.45
N SER A 18 -26.59 -2.01 13.34
CA SER A 18 -27.21 -2.69 14.49
C SER A 18 -26.35 -3.83 15.03
N ASP A 19 -25.78 -4.66 14.14
CA ASP A 19 -24.92 -5.79 14.53
C ASP A 19 -23.62 -5.31 15.18
N LEU A 20 -23.05 -4.21 14.67
CA LEU A 20 -21.87 -3.58 15.25
C LEU A 20 -22.16 -3.05 16.66
N LYS A 21 -23.33 -2.42 16.83
CA LYS A 21 -23.77 -1.86 18.11
C LYS A 21 -24.07 -2.93 19.15
N ASP A 22 -24.67 -4.05 18.75
CA ASP A 22 -24.94 -5.19 19.65
C ASP A 22 -23.65 -5.85 20.14
N ARG A 23 -22.59 -5.79 19.33
CA ARG A 23 -21.23 -6.22 19.70
C ARG A 23 -20.44 -5.14 20.46
N GLY A 24 -21.02 -3.96 20.69
CA GLY A 24 -20.40 -2.88 21.45
C GLY A 24 -19.21 -2.22 20.75
N ILE A 25 -19.09 -2.38 19.43
CA ILE A 25 -17.96 -1.90 18.63
C ILE A 25 -18.45 -0.86 17.64
N THR A 26 -17.72 0.24 17.52
CA THR A 26 -18.00 1.27 16.49
C THR A 26 -17.11 1.09 15.27
N VAL A 27 -17.59 1.53 14.09
CA VAL A 27 -16.78 1.53 12.86
C VAL A 27 -15.46 2.30 13.04
N MET A 28 -15.48 3.39 13.82
CA MET A 28 -14.27 4.16 14.16
C MET A 28 -13.31 3.40 15.08
N GLU A 29 -13.82 2.57 15.98
CA GLU A 29 -13.01 1.76 16.91
C GLU A 29 -12.39 0.56 16.22
N LEU A 30 -13.09 -0.05 15.25
CA LEU A 30 -12.52 -1.03 14.32
C LEU A 30 -11.34 -0.43 13.54
N LEU A 31 -11.46 0.80 13.05
CA LEU A 31 -10.39 1.46 12.27
C LEU A 31 -9.21 1.93 13.11
N GLY A 32 -9.34 2.01 14.44
CA GLY A 32 -8.32 2.59 15.33
C GLY A 32 -7.66 1.62 16.31
N ASN A 33 -8.15 0.40 16.46
CA ASN A 33 -7.65 -0.54 17.48
C ASN A 33 -7.36 -1.94 16.91
N HIS A 34 -6.09 -2.21 16.64
CA HIS A 34 -5.60 -3.44 16.00
C HIS A 34 -5.93 -4.74 16.77
N GLU A 35 -5.86 -4.74 18.11
CA GLU A 35 -6.14 -5.95 18.91
C GLU A 35 -7.63 -6.31 18.89
N LYS A 36 -8.50 -5.29 18.96
CA LYS A 36 -9.96 -5.48 18.93
C LYS A 36 -10.44 -5.89 17.55
N ILE A 37 -9.86 -5.33 16.49
CA ILE A 37 -10.23 -5.66 15.12
C ILE A 37 -9.78 -7.07 14.73
N GLU A 38 -8.60 -7.51 15.20
CA GLU A 38 -8.12 -8.87 14.97
C GLU A 38 -9.04 -9.91 15.65
N SER A 39 -9.35 -9.69 16.93
CA SER A 39 -10.29 -10.54 17.66
C SER A 39 -11.68 -10.56 17.01
N PHE A 40 -12.14 -9.41 16.49
CA PHE A 40 -13.39 -9.33 15.75
C PHE A 40 -13.34 -10.15 14.46
N PHE A 41 -12.24 -10.08 13.70
CA PHE A 41 -12.10 -10.82 12.44
C PHE A 41 -12.02 -12.32 12.62
N TYR A 42 -11.28 -12.83 13.62
CA TYR A 42 -11.30 -14.26 13.93
C TYR A 42 -12.67 -14.75 14.39
N ASN A 43 -13.42 -13.92 15.12
CA ASN A 43 -14.80 -14.22 15.49
C ASN A 43 -15.72 -14.26 14.26
N ILE A 44 -15.57 -13.32 13.33
CA ILE A 44 -16.33 -13.33 12.08
C ILE A 44 -15.95 -14.54 11.24
N LEU A 45 -14.65 -14.83 11.09
CA LEU A 45 -14.14 -15.98 10.34
C LEU A 45 -14.72 -17.28 10.88
N SER A 46 -14.63 -17.52 12.19
CA SER A 46 -15.20 -18.71 12.82
C SER A 46 -16.73 -18.80 12.73
N GLU A 47 -17.44 -17.68 12.63
CA GLU A 47 -18.90 -17.65 12.46
C GLU A 47 -19.33 -17.91 11.00
N VAL A 48 -18.53 -17.47 10.02
CA VAL A 48 -18.87 -17.57 8.59
C VAL A 48 -18.22 -18.75 7.87
N ASP A 49 -17.08 -19.24 8.36
CA ASP A 49 -16.33 -20.38 7.82
C ASP A 49 -16.88 -21.72 8.33
N THR A 50 -18.10 -22.03 7.91
CA THR A 50 -18.79 -23.27 8.28
C THR A 50 -18.19 -24.52 7.63
N GLU A 51 -17.47 -24.36 6.52
CA GLU A 51 -16.88 -25.46 5.74
C GLU A 51 -15.42 -25.75 6.11
N HIS A 52 -14.86 -24.98 7.06
CA HIS A 52 -13.43 -25.03 7.43
C HIS A 52 -12.54 -24.82 6.20
N ASP A 53 -12.97 -23.93 5.30
CA ASP A 53 -12.20 -23.61 4.11
C ASP A 53 -10.94 -22.82 4.48
N PHE A 54 -10.88 -22.17 5.64
CA PHE A 54 -9.82 -21.27 6.09
C PHE A 54 -9.16 -21.76 7.40
N GLU A 55 -8.84 -23.06 7.49
CA GLU A 55 -8.16 -23.63 8.67
C GLU A 55 -6.77 -22.99 8.95
N ASP A 56 -6.36 -23.11 10.22
CA ASP A 56 -5.34 -22.36 11.00
C ASP A 56 -3.96 -22.05 10.38
N ASP A 57 -3.61 -22.53 9.19
CA ASP A 57 -2.28 -22.37 8.57
C ASP A 57 -2.29 -21.50 7.29
N ASP A 58 -3.46 -21.10 6.78
CA ASP A 58 -3.57 -20.28 5.59
C ASP A 58 -3.52 -18.77 5.92
N GLN A 59 -2.58 -18.05 5.30
CA GLN A 59 -2.52 -16.60 5.40
C GLN A 59 -3.78 -16.00 4.76
N VAL A 60 -4.57 -15.24 5.52
CA VAL A 60 -5.79 -14.57 5.05
C VAL A 60 -5.61 -13.05 4.96
N SER A 61 -6.19 -12.44 3.94
CA SER A 61 -6.29 -10.99 3.81
C SER A 61 -7.69 -10.50 4.18
N PHE A 62 -7.72 -9.38 4.89
CA PHE A 62 -8.96 -8.70 5.26
C PHE A 62 -9.01 -7.33 4.58
N GLN A 63 -10.11 -7.04 3.91
CA GLN A 63 -10.38 -5.73 3.33
C GLN A 63 -11.72 -5.19 3.82
N ILE A 64 -11.71 -3.95 4.30
CA ILE A 64 -12.84 -3.30 4.96
C ILE A 64 -13.32 -2.13 4.11
N LEU A 65 -14.63 -2.09 3.84
CA LEU A 65 -15.27 -0.96 3.20
C LEU A 65 -16.41 -0.41 4.06
N PRO A 66 -16.34 0.87 4.47
CA PRO A 66 -17.46 1.50 5.15
C PRO A 66 -18.61 1.69 4.15
N ASN A 67 -19.82 1.31 4.55
CA ASN A 67 -21.05 1.57 3.80
C ASN A 67 -21.99 2.44 4.66
N ARG A 68 -22.96 3.12 4.02
CA ARG A 68 -23.95 3.98 4.70
C ARG A 68 -24.74 3.26 5.80
N ASN A 69 -24.86 1.94 5.72
CA ASN A 69 -25.64 1.13 6.62
C ASN A 69 -24.79 0.26 7.56
N GLY A 70 -23.46 0.32 7.48
CA GLY A 70 -22.59 -0.56 8.28
C GLY A 70 -21.21 -0.73 7.66
N LEU A 71 -20.76 -1.97 7.54
CA LEU A 71 -19.41 -2.33 7.13
C LEU A 71 -19.44 -3.57 6.24
N GLU A 72 -18.73 -3.51 5.12
CA GLU A 72 -18.50 -4.66 4.25
C GLU A 72 -17.07 -5.16 4.45
N LEU A 73 -16.93 -6.46 4.62
CA LEU A 73 -15.66 -7.14 4.82
C LEU A 73 -15.46 -8.16 3.70
N PHE A 74 -14.29 -8.15 3.09
CA PHE A 74 -13.82 -9.19 2.17
C PHE A 74 -12.70 -9.96 2.84
N ILE A 75 -12.86 -11.27 2.88
CA ILE A 75 -11.90 -12.21 3.43
C ILE A 75 -11.40 -13.04 2.27
N SER A 76 -10.12 -12.95 1.93
CA SER A 76 -9.54 -13.75 0.84
C SER A 76 -8.34 -14.57 1.31
N ARG A 77 -8.29 -15.84 0.89
CA ARG A 77 -7.14 -16.72 1.09
C ARG A 77 -5.98 -16.21 0.23
N LEU A 78 -4.80 -16.10 0.81
CA LEU A 78 -3.60 -15.68 0.12
C LEU A 78 -2.89 -16.90 -0.45
N ASP A 79 -3.20 -17.28 -1.68
CA ASP A 79 -2.42 -18.31 -2.38
C ASP A 79 -1.05 -17.71 -2.74
N GLU A 80 0.04 -18.36 -2.30
CA GLU A 80 1.38 -17.78 -2.43
C GLU A 80 1.82 -17.49 -3.87
N GLU A 81 1.20 -18.17 -4.83
CA GLU A 81 1.46 -17.99 -6.26
C GLU A 81 0.67 -16.83 -6.89
N ASN A 82 -0.46 -16.41 -6.29
CA ASN A 82 -1.40 -15.44 -6.88
C ASN A 82 -1.57 -14.14 -6.08
N LYS A 83 -0.77 -13.91 -5.02
CA LYS A 83 -0.85 -12.71 -4.16
C LYS A 83 -0.99 -11.40 -4.94
N ILE A 84 -0.33 -11.27 -6.09
CA ILE A 84 -0.35 -10.06 -6.93
C ILE A 84 -1.61 -9.99 -7.81
N SER A 85 -2.08 -11.10 -8.38
CA SER A 85 -3.32 -11.14 -9.17
C SER A 85 -4.53 -10.85 -8.30
N ASP A 86 -4.60 -11.39 -7.09
CA ASP A 86 -5.73 -11.16 -6.19
C ASP A 86 -5.76 -9.71 -5.68
N ILE A 87 -4.61 -9.10 -5.40
CA ILE A 87 -4.51 -7.68 -5.06
C ILE A 87 -4.91 -6.80 -6.27
N LEU A 88 -4.46 -7.17 -7.48
CA LEU A 88 -4.75 -6.41 -8.70
C LEU A 88 -6.22 -6.54 -9.15
N ASP A 89 -6.82 -7.71 -8.99
CA ASP A 89 -8.25 -7.97 -9.25
C ASP A 89 -9.13 -7.25 -8.24
N ASN A 90 -8.69 -7.15 -6.97
CA ASN A 90 -9.35 -6.31 -5.98
C ASN A 90 -9.30 -4.81 -6.35
N ILE A 91 -8.19 -4.32 -6.92
CA ILE A 91 -8.06 -2.91 -7.37
C ILE A 91 -8.85 -2.65 -8.67
N THR A 92 -8.87 -3.59 -9.61
CA THR A 92 -9.55 -3.43 -10.90
C THR A 92 -11.07 -3.63 -10.80
N ASN A 93 -11.55 -4.44 -9.85
CA ASN A 93 -12.97 -4.56 -9.54
C ASN A 93 -13.61 -3.27 -8.97
N PHE A 94 -12.81 -2.31 -8.48
CA PHE A 94 -13.29 -0.94 -8.20
C PHE A 94 -13.62 -0.15 -9.46
N SER A 95 -13.02 -0.47 -10.61
CA SER A 95 -13.33 0.19 -11.90
C SER A 95 -14.43 -0.50 -12.69
N SER A 96 -14.65 -1.81 -12.51
CA SER A 96 -15.49 -2.60 -13.42
C SER A 96 -16.92 -2.89 -12.92
N LYS A 97 -17.26 -2.58 -11.66
CA LYS A 97 -18.64 -2.71 -11.15
C LYS A 97 -19.29 -1.37 -10.78
N GLN A 98 -19.35 -0.46 -11.76
CA GLN A 98 -20.48 0.47 -11.88
C GLN A 98 -21.00 0.47 -13.32
N PRO A 99 -22.31 0.25 -13.53
CA PRO A 99 -22.90 0.30 -14.86
C PRO A 99 -22.93 1.76 -15.34
N ALA A 100 -22.36 1.98 -16.54
CA ALA A 100 -22.69 3.03 -17.50
C ALA A 100 -23.34 4.32 -16.95
N ASN A 101 -22.54 5.30 -16.48
CA ASN A 101 -22.88 6.74 -16.50
C ASN A 101 -21.74 7.68 -16.02
N ILE A 102 -20.48 7.46 -16.44
CA ILE A 102 -19.36 8.35 -16.06
C ILE A 102 -18.69 9.05 -17.26
N ASP A 103 -19.23 8.91 -18.48
CA ASP A 103 -18.65 9.62 -19.64
C ASP A 103 -19.00 11.13 -19.72
N ASN A 104 -19.76 11.69 -18.78
CA ASN A 104 -20.19 13.10 -18.87
C ASN A 104 -19.53 14.07 -17.87
N ILE A 105 -18.52 13.63 -17.11
CA ILE A 105 -17.81 14.53 -16.17
C ILE A 105 -16.46 15.01 -16.74
N SER A 106 -15.92 14.30 -17.75
CA SER A 106 -14.61 14.64 -18.30
C SER A 106 -14.62 15.86 -19.24
N ASP A 107 -15.75 16.18 -19.87
CA ASP A 107 -15.79 17.26 -20.87
C ASP A 107 -16.13 18.64 -20.28
N LYS A 108 -16.98 18.73 -19.26
CA LYS A 108 -17.27 20.01 -18.57
C LYS A 108 -16.04 20.53 -17.80
N ARG A 109 -15.32 19.66 -17.10
CA ARG A 109 -14.12 20.06 -16.34
C ARG A 109 -12.94 20.42 -17.26
N ARG A 110 -12.79 19.73 -18.40
CA ARG A 110 -11.81 20.09 -19.45
C ARG A 110 -12.13 21.42 -20.13
N GLN A 111 -13.41 21.77 -20.28
CA GLN A 111 -13.82 23.04 -20.87
C GLN A 111 -13.61 24.23 -19.92
N GLU A 112 -13.80 24.04 -18.62
CA GLU A 112 -13.51 25.04 -17.58
C GLU A 112 -12.00 25.31 -17.43
N LEU A 113 -11.16 24.27 -17.52
CA LEU A 113 -9.70 24.38 -17.45
C LEU A 113 -9.05 25.02 -18.70
N ARG A 114 -9.78 25.12 -19.81
CA ARG A 114 -9.32 25.75 -21.06
C ARG A 114 -9.61 27.25 -21.15
N GLN A 115 -10.42 27.81 -20.24
CA GLN A 115 -10.78 29.24 -20.24
C GLN A 115 -10.02 30.07 -19.21
N SER A 116 -9.25 29.45 -18.31
CA SER A 116 -8.47 30.16 -17.29
C SER A 116 -6.99 30.22 -17.65
N ASP A 117 -6.67 30.84 -18.81
CA ASP A 117 -5.30 31.28 -19.14
C ASP A 117 -5.26 32.80 -19.35
N LYS A 118 -5.84 33.53 -18.40
CA LYS A 118 -5.57 34.94 -18.16
C LYS A 118 -5.43 35.14 -16.66
N GLY A 119 -4.21 35.49 -16.27
CA GLY A 119 -3.84 35.66 -14.87
C GLY A 119 -4.70 36.67 -14.15
N ASP A 120 -5.10 36.33 -12.92
CA ASP A 120 -4.92 37.20 -11.76
C ASP A 120 -5.05 36.38 -10.46
N ILE A 121 -4.40 36.88 -9.42
CA ILE A 121 -4.22 36.26 -8.10
C ILE A 121 -5.53 36.27 -7.30
N VAL A 122 -6.00 35.12 -6.81
CA VAL A 122 -6.98 35.08 -5.71
C VAL A 122 -6.61 34.01 -4.67
N LYS A 123 -6.21 34.49 -3.50
CA LYS A 123 -6.13 33.75 -2.23
C LYS A 123 -7.52 33.26 -1.83
N SER A 124 -7.66 31.97 -1.51
CA SER A 124 -8.72 31.48 -0.63
C SER A 124 -8.10 30.76 0.57
N LYS A 125 -8.15 31.44 1.72
CA LYS A 125 -7.98 30.87 3.05
C LYS A 125 -9.20 30.00 3.36
N VAL A 126 -8.99 28.77 3.82
CA VAL A 126 -9.84 28.16 4.86
C VAL A 126 -8.90 27.53 5.89
N SER A 127 -9.09 27.95 7.14
CA SER A 127 -8.19 27.78 8.27
C SER A 127 -8.31 26.40 8.94
N SER A 128 -7.15 25.85 9.30
CA SER A 128 -6.82 25.15 10.56
C SER A 128 -7.96 24.60 11.42
N SER A 129 -7.96 23.27 11.60
CA SER A 129 -8.20 22.69 12.93
C SER A 129 -6.97 21.86 13.30
N ASP A 130 -6.19 22.44 14.21
CA ASP A 130 -5.24 21.74 15.07
C ASP A 130 -5.99 20.67 15.88
N HIS A 131 -5.69 19.40 15.63
CA HIS A 131 -5.71 18.40 16.68
C HIS A 131 -4.32 17.80 16.72
N LYS A 132 -3.53 18.29 17.68
CA LYS A 132 -2.39 17.56 18.21
C LYS A 132 -2.91 16.29 18.86
N ASP A 133 -2.69 15.15 18.23
CA ASP A 133 -2.65 13.89 18.95
C ASP A 133 -1.18 13.52 19.14
N GLY A 134 -0.83 13.38 20.40
CA GLY A 134 0.48 12.96 20.84
C GLY A 134 0.43 11.47 21.11
N SER A 135 0.35 10.68 20.06
CA SER A 135 0.90 9.33 20.07
C SER A 135 2.34 9.47 19.57
N GLN A 136 3.30 9.07 20.41
CA GLN A 136 4.60 8.67 19.88
C GLN A 136 4.34 7.43 19.02
N GLU A 137 3.96 7.66 17.77
CA GLU A 137 4.19 6.72 16.70
C GLU A 137 5.71 6.52 16.68
N ASN A 138 6.17 5.31 16.96
CA ASN A 138 7.46 4.92 16.40
C ASN A 138 7.24 5.00 14.89
N PHE A 139 7.63 6.14 14.30
CA PHE A 139 7.61 6.34 12.86
C PHE A 139 8.63 5.35 12.28
N GLU A 140 8.19 4.13 12.00
CA GLU A 140 9.03 3.14 11.33
C GLU A 140 9.38 3.69 9.95
N ASN A 141 10.67 3.94 9.74
CA ASN A 141 11.21 4.47 8.50
C ASN A 141 10.63 3.73 7.29
N THR A 142 10.29 4.45 6.22
CA THR A 142 9.75 3.80 5.03
C THR A 142 10.88 3.08 4.30
N GLN A 143 10.82 1.75 4.30
CA GLN A 143 11.86 0.89 3.74
C GLN A 143 11.31 0.07 2.57
N VAL A 144 12.05 0.06 1.47
CA VAL A 144 11.69 -0.66 0.23
C VAL A 144 12.92 -1.37 -0.30
N ILE A 145 12.76 -2.65 -0.66
CA ILE A 145 13.85 -3.45 -1.22
C ILE A 145 13.51 -3.77 -2.67
N LEU A 146 14.43 -3.46 -3.57
CA LEU A 146 14.30 -3.65 -5.00
C LEU A 146 15.28 -4.74 -5.45
N ALA A 147 14.78 -5.77 -6.12
CA ALA A 147 15.58 -6.74 -6.83
C ALA A 147 15.93 -6.23 -8.23
N LEU A 148 17.20 -6.38 -8.60
CA LEU A 148 17.75 -5.93 -9.86
C LEU A 148 18.26 -7.14 -10.66
N SER A 149 17.95 -7.14 -11.95
CA SER A 149 18.40 -8.20 -12.87
C SER A 149 19.91 -8.15 -13.14
N ASP A 150 20.49 -6.95 -13.10
CA ASP A 150 21.92 -6.69 -13.29
C ASP A 150 22.35 -5.41 -12.55
N PHE A 151 23.66 -5.14 -12.54
CA PHE A 151 24.22 -3.94 -11.92
C PHE A 151 23.93 -2.66 -12.73
N GLU A 152 23.74 -2.74 -14.06
CA GLU A 152 23.45 -1.59 -14.92
C GLU A 152 22.12 -0.93 -14.54
N ASN A 153 21.14 -1.72 -14.11
CA ASN A 153 19.88 -1.22 -13.57
C ASN A 153 20.08 -0.37 -12.31
N ALA A 154 21.06 -0.69 -11.46
CA ALA A 154 21.39 0.16 -10.31
C ALA A 154 21.91 1.54 -10.74
N ILE A 155 22.69 1.59 -11.83
CA ILE A 155 23.20 2.84 -12.42
C ILE A 155 22.04 3.66 -12.99
N ALA A 156 21.11 3.04 -13.71
CA ALA A 156 19.92 3.71 -14.24
C ALA A 156 19.06 4.33 -13.12
N ILE A 157 18.86 3.60 -12.02
CA ILE A 157 18.14 4.10 -10.85
C ILE A 157 18.89 5.26 -10.20
N ALA A 158 20.20 5.14 -9.99
CA ALA A 158 21.02 6.20 -9.38
C ALA A 158 20.96 7.54 -10.15
N ASN A 159 20.82 7.47 -11.47
CA ASN A 159 20.73 8.67 -12.33
C ASN A 159 19.32 9.27 -12.40
N SER A 160 18.29 8.45 -12.23
CA SER A 160 16.89 8.86 -12.41
C SER A 160 16.21 9.26 -11.10
N LEU A 161 16.50 8.56 -10.01
CA LEU A 161 15.84 8.74 -8.72
C LEU A 161 16.27 10.04 -8.03
N LYS A 162 15.28 10.81 -7.56
CA LYS A 162 15.49 12.11 -6.89
C LYS A 162 14.69 12.18 -5.59
N ILE A 163 15.10 11.38 -4.63
CA ILE A 163 14.53 11.38 -3.28
C ILE A 163 15.52 12.08 -2.34
N GLU A 164 15.06 13.13 -1.65
CA GLU A 164 15.85 13.81 -0.62
C GLU A 164 15.93 12.94 0.65
N ASN A 165 17.09 12.96 1.32
CA ASN A 165 17.37 12.18 2.54
C ASN A 165 17.17 10.66 2.40
N LEU A 166 17.37 10.12 1.19
CA LEU A 166 17.30 8.68 0.96
C LEU A 166 18.61 7.99 1.39
N VAL A 167 18.52 7.06 2.34
CA VAL A 167 19.59 6.12 2.64
C VAL A 167 19.46 4.93 1.70
N SER A 168 20.53 4.59 1.00
CA SER A 168 20.57 3.44 0.09
C SER A 168 21.74 2.52 0.38
N ASP A 169 21.49 1.21 0.37
CA ASP A 169 22.49 0.15 0.47
C ASP A 169 22.31 -0.83 -0.70
N LEU A 170 23.41 -1.38 -1.24
CA LEU A 170 23.39 -2.38 -2.30
C LEU A 170 23.99 -3.70 -1.81
N TYR A 171 23.26 -4.79 -2.00
CA TYR A 171 23.63 -6.15 -1.62
C TYR A 171 23.70 -7.07 -2.85
N LEU A 172 24.48 -8.14 -2.75
CA LEU A 172 24.45 -9.29 -3.64
C LEU A 172 23.98 -10.50 -2.82
N TYR A 173 22.88 -11.12 -3.23
CA TYR A 173 22.32 -12.28 -2.56
C TYR A 173 21.83 -13.28 -3.60
N GLU A 174 22.19 -14.56 -3.45
CA GLU A 174 21.85 -15.64 -4.41
C GLU A 174 22.17 -15.33 -5.89
N GLY A 175 23.21 -14.52 -6.14
CA GLY A 175 23.62 -14.13 -7.49
C GLY A 175 22.81 -13.00 -8.13
N ALA A 176 21.86 -12.40 -7.40
CA ALA A 176 21.11 -11.22 -7.81
C ALA A 176 21.44 -10.00 -6.93
N TYR A 177 21.28 -8.81 -7.50
CA TYR A 177 21.54 -7.56 -6.81
C TYR A 177 20.26 -7.05 -6.13
N TYR A 178 20.40 -6.58 -4.89
CA TYR A 178 19.30 -6.03 -4.11
C TYR A 178 19.64 -4.63 -3.62
N LEU A 179 18.79 -3.67 -3.95
CA LEU A 179 18.91 -2.28 -3.54
C LEU A 179 17.91 -2.02 -2.41
N ASN A 180 18.43 -1.76 -1.22
CA ASN A 180 17.65 -1.36 -0.06
C ASN A 180 17.55 0.17 -0.02
N LEU A 181 16.32 0.68 0.00
CA LEU A 181 15.98 2.10 0.02
C LEU A 181 15.25 2.42 1.32
N LEU A 182 15.81 3.32 2.12
CA LEU A 182 15.30 3.72 3.42
C LEU A 182 15.12 5.23 3.44
N VAL A 183 13.89 5.69 3.68
CA VAL A 183 13.59 7.11 3.89
C VAL A 183 13.37 7.33 5.39
N PRO A 184 14.35 7.93 6.09
CA PRO A 184 14.22 8.26 7.50
C PRO A 184 13.16 9.35 7.71
N ASP A 185 12.50 9.31 8.87
CA ASP A 185 11.71 10.41 9.43
C ASP A 185 10.56 10.93 8.54
N HIS A 186 10.14 10.15 7.54
CA HIS A 186 9.08 10.53 6.59
C HIS A 186 9.33 11.90 5.96
N SER A 187 10.59 12.24 5.70
CA SER A 187 10.99 13.53 5.14
C SER A 187 10.41 13.79 3.75
N VAL A 188 9.89 12.76 3.11
CA VAL A 188 9.27 12.78 1.78
C VAL A 188 7.82 12.34 1.89
N SER A 189 6.93 13.06 1.21
CA SER A 189 5.51 12.68 1.16
C SER A 189 5.31 11.32 0.48
N GLN A 190 4.27 10.60 0.89
CA GLN A 190 3.92 9.29 0.31
C GLN A 190 3.68 9.38 -1.20
N GLU A 191 3.12 10.48 -1.71
CA GLU A 191 2.88 10.67 -3.14
C GLU A 191 4.19 10.86 -3.92
N GLN A 192 5.12 11.66 -3.40
CA GLN A 192 6.46 11.81 -4.00
C GLN A 192 7.23 10.50 -3.98
N LEU A 193 7.21 9.77 -2.85
CA LEU A 193 7.88 8.48 -2.74
C LEU A 193 7.33 7.49 -3.77
N LYS A 194 5.99 7.42 -3.93
CA LYS A 194 5.37 6.56 -4.93
C LYS A 194 5.77 6.92 -6.36
N ASN A 195 5.83 8.21 -6.69
CA ASN A 195 6.25 8.66 -8.02
C ASN A 195 7.70 8.28 -8.31
N GLU A 196 8.59 8.48 -7.35
CA GLU A 196 10.02 8.16 -7.50
C GLU A 196 10.25 6.64 -7.56
N LEU A 197 9.56 5.87 -6.71
CA LEU A 197 9.61 4.40 -6.78
C LEU A 197 9.06 3.87 -8.10
N ALA A 198 8.02 4.49 -8.68
CA ALA A 198 7.51 4.08 -9.98
C ALA A 198 8.59 4.16 -11.07
N ILE A 199 9.47 5.18 -11.03
CA ILE A 199 10.61 5.29 -11.94
C ILE A 199 11.62 4.16 -11.68
N ALA A 200 11.93 3.88 -10.41
CA ALA A 200 12.87 2.81 -10.06
C ALA A 200 12.36 1.42 -10.52
N LEU A 201 11.05 1.21 -10.53
CA LEU A 201 10.40 -0.05 -10.95
C LEU A 201 10.45 -0.30 -12.46
N GLU A 202 10.83 0.68 -13.28
CA GLU A 202 11.12 0.44 -14.70
C GLU A 202 12.41 -0.39 -14.89
N PHE A 203 13.33 -0.30 -13.92
CA PHE A 203 14.63 -0.97 -13.95
C PHE A 203 14.75 -2.09 -12.91
N SER A 204 13.72 -2.28 -12.08
CA SER A 204 13.76 -3.18 -10.93
C SER A 204 12.40 -3.82 -10.65
N ARG A 205 12.37 -4.71 -9.67
CA ARG A 205 11.12 -5.24 -9.12
C ARG A 205 11.15 -5.13 -7.61
N ILE A 206 9.98 -4.95 -7.00
CA ILE A 206 9.87 -5.06 -5.54
C ILE A 206 10.25 -6.48 -5.14
N SER A 207 11.13 -6.60 -4.16
CA SER A 207 11.55 -7.88 -3.60
C SER A 207 10.72 -8.24 -2.37
N HIS A 208 10.48 -9.53 -2.17
CA HIS A 208 9.94 -10.07 -0.92
C HIS A 208 11.04 -10.35 0.13
N VAL A 209 12.31 -10.30 -0.26
CA VAL A 209 13.44 -10.48 0.65
C VAL A 209 13.48 -9.30 1.63
N THR A 210 13.51 -9.61 2.92
CA THR A 210 13.54 -8.59 3.97
C THR A 210 14.95 -8.03 4.16
N HIS A 211 15.03 -6.90 4.86
CA HIS A 211 16.31 -6.27 5.17
C HIS A 211 17.19 -7.17 6.02
N GLU A 212 16.59 -7.85 7.00
CA GLU A 212 17.27 -8.74 7.94
C GLU A 212 17.95 -9.88 7.19
N VAL A 213 17.26 -10.49 6.21
CA VAL A 213 17.83 -11.55 5.37
C VAL A 213 19.03 -11.03 4.57
N LEU A 214 18.93 -9.84 3.96
CA LEU A 214 20.05 -9.23 3.24
C LEU A 214 21.21 -8.84 4.16
N HIS A 215 20.91 -8.39 5.37
CA HIS A 215 21.90 -7.99 6.35
C HIS A 215 22.65 -9.20 6.92
N GLU A 216 21.96 -10.32 7.15
CA GLU A 216 22.54 -11.54 7.73
C GLU A 216 23.20 -12.44 6.68
N HIS A 217 22.58 -12.57 5.50
CA HIS A 217 22.98 -13.55 4.48
C HIS A 217 23.42 -12.92 3.16
N GLY A 218 23.10 -11.65 2.92
CA GLY A 218 23.55 -10.92 1.74
C GLY A 218 24.99 -10.43 1.87
N GLN A 219 25.68 -10.36 0.74
CA GLN A 219 26.97 -9.69 0.65
C GLN A 219 26.75 -8.20 0.41
N LEU A 220 27.07 -7.36 1.40
CA LEU A 220 27.02 -5.91 1.25
C LEU A 220 28.10 -5.43 0.27
N ILE A 221 27.69 -4.79 -0.83
CA ILE A 221 28.59 -4.24 -1.86
C ILE A 221 28.86 -2.76 -1.56
N LEU A 222 27.79 -1.99 -1.38
CA LEU A 222 27.86 -0.57 -1.07
C LEU A 222 26.98 -0.26 0.14
N LYS A 223 27.64 0.22 1.19
CA LYS A 223 27.01 0.66 2.41
C LYS A 223 26.84 2.17 2.41
N HIS A 224 25.61 2.60 2.64
CA HIS A 224 25.10 3.96 2.83
C HIS A 224 25.46 4.85 1.64
N GLU A 225 24.45 5.52 1.10
CA GLU A 225 24.60 6.35 -0.11
C GLU A 225 25.06 5.52 -1.33
N ALA A 226 24.60 4.26 -1.44
CA ALA A 226 24.94 3.39 -2.57
C ALA A 226 24.62 4.06 -3.91
N LEU A 227 23.45 4.69 -4.04
CA LEU A 227 23.06 5.40 -5.26
C LEU A 227 23.95 6.62 -5.54
N GLU A 228 24.34 7.40 -4.53
CA GLU A 228 25.22 8.55 -4.75
C GLU A 228 26.63 8.12 -5.19
N LYS A 229 27.17 7.05 -4.59
CA LYS A 229 28.46 6.48 -4.99
C LYS A 229 28.43 5.94 -6.41
N ILE A 230 27.37 5.21 -6.76
CA ILE A 230 27.17 4.70 -8.13
C ILE A 230 27.12 5.87 -9.11
N LYS A 231 26.32 6.89 -8.81
CA LYS A 231 26.23 8.10 -9.62
C LYS A 231 27.58 8.80 -9.77
N SER A 232 28.34 8.95 -8.69
CA SER A 232 29.66 9.59 -8.75
C SER A 232 30.70 8.80 -9.55
N LEU A 233 30.57 7.47 -9.63
CA LEU A 233 31.55 6.61 -10.30
C LEU A 233 31.22 6.38 -11.79
N PHE A 234 29.94 6.43 -12.16
CA PHE A 234 29.44 6.02 -13.48
C PHE A 234 28.68 7.12 -14.24
N SER A 235 28.65 8.36 -13.73
CA SER A 235 28.05 9.52 -14.42
C SER A 235 29.04 10.34 -15.25
#